data_AF-U5D7A5-F1
#
_entry.id   AF-U5D7A5-F1
#
_cell.length_a   1.000
_cell.length_b   1.000
_cell.length_c   1.000
_cell.angle_alpha   90.00
_cell.angle_beta   90.00
_cell.angle_gamma   90.00
#
_symmetry.space_group_name_H-M   'P 1'
#
loop_
_entity.id
_entity.type
_entity.pdbx_description
1 polymer ?
#
loop_
_entity_poly.entity_id
_entity_poly.type
_entity_poly.pdbx_seq_one_letter_code
_entity_poly.pdbx_strand_id
1 'polypeptide(L)'
;MEENQWNVKLRDQRRRSRGALDLRIFCFTILLSLGAFLFLLFSLMVFRESFRPILIVPRISSSSAMAMSARDSRSNNNGGSHPPLKLYDQVVFPDHVLLIIHQNRVPTLNTHQLSCLYEHKLEVPSEILTLPVLSIDRDDESNLQIARCPLPPTSYSHPRLTSMANKPEGERSDDGDEERSVKLSEEVSPPHWETLVYEAMTDGDSVVVFAKGLNLRPDRASDPAQFLCVFGWNLSKPKFIFTTKAITAAQEVIRCSLPLSIKTKPSKSEGITVSIKTQTRGILASVAKLKNQNKHRREKPTYKHTMCVCTMLWNQAQFLKEWIMYHAELGVSRWFIYDNNSDDGIEEVLGPLRQAYNVTRRTWPWLKTQEAGFSHCAVQAQRECKWVGFMDVDEFFYLPSTSHSEGPPLIGILNEQAKEVGEVRTSCHSFGPSGHRRAPSKGVTVGYTCRLGSPERHKSIVRPRALDRALINVVHHFHLKPGFVFVDLPRGVAVINHYKYQVWDVFKAKFYRRVATYVADWHDKEREGSKDRAPGLGTEAVEPPNWAQQFCEVLDTGLRDYVMGRFMDTETRLLPWE
;
A
#
# COMPACT_ATOMS: atom_id res chain seq x y z
N MET A 1 -9.76 -88.31 1.55
CA MET A 1 -8.57 -87.69 2.18
C MET A 1 -7.80 -86.75 1.24
N GLU A 2 -8.15 -86.61 -0.04
CA GLU A 2 -7.43 -85.70 -0.97
C GLU A 2 -8.03 -84.27 -1.07
N GLU A 3 -9.26 -84.05 -0.60
CA GLU A 3 -9.92 -82.73 -0.69
C GLU A 3 -9.51 -81.74 0.43
N ASN A 4 -8.91 -82.24 1.52
CA ASN A 4 -8.41 -81.41 2.63
C ASN A 4 -6.98 -80.89 2.41
N GLN A 5 -6.16 -81.51 1.55
CA GLN A 5 -4.80 -81.03 1.27
C GLN A 5 -4.76 -79.84 0.30
N TRP A 6 -5.72 -79.76 -0.62
CA TRP A 6 -5.81 -78.66 -1.59
C TRP A 6 -6.22 -77.33 -0.95
N ASN A 7 -7.15 -77.36 0.01
CA ASN A 7 -7.61 -76.17 0.72
C ASN A 7 -6.58 -75.60 1.70
N VAL A 8 -5.67 -76.42 2.24
CA VAL A 8 -4.57 -75.96 3.10
C VAL A 8 -3.49 -75.24 2.28
N LYS A 9 -3.13 -75.74 1.09
CA LYS A 9 -2.15 -75.10 0.19
C LYS A 9 -2.61 -73.71 -0.30
N LEU A 10 -3.89 -73.55 -0.67
CA LEU A 10 -4.44 -72.25 -1.11
C LEU A 10 -4.51 -71.22 0.02
N ARG A 11 -4.79 -71.64 1.27
CA ARG A 11 -4.77 -70.74 2.44
C ARG A 11 -3.35 -70.26 2.77
N ASP A 12 -2.36 -71.14 2.66
CA ASP A 12 -0.97 -70.79 2.98
C ASP A 12 -0.35 -69.85 1.93
N GLN A 13 -0.72 -70.03 0.65
CA GLN A 13 -0.28 -69.15 -0.44
C GLN A 13 -0.91 -67.74 -0.34
N ARG A 14 -2.18 -67.63 0.06
CA ARG A 14 -2.84 -66.32 0.34
C ARG A 14 -2.28 -65.62 1.59
N ARG A 15 -1.86 -66.37 2.63
CA ARG A 15 -1.19 -65.79 3.81
C ARG A 15 0.19 -65.22 3.48
N ARG A 16 1.00 -65.93 2.68
CA ARG A 16 2.31 -65.44 2.24
C ARG A 16 2.22 -64.21 1.31
N SER A 17 1.22 -64.16 0.43
CA SER A 17 0.98 -62.99 -0.44
C SER A 17 0.50 -61.76 0.36
N ARG A 18 -0.34 -61.93 1.38
CA ARG A 18 -0.75 -60.84 2.28
C ARG A 18 0.41 -60.33 3.14
N GLY A 19 1.21 -61.23 3.72
CA GLY A 19 2.39 -60.83 4.50
C GLY A 19 3.44 -60.07 3.67
N ALA A 20 3.63 -60.43 2.39
CA ALA A 20 4.51 -59.70 1.49
C ALA A 20 3.94 -58.33 1.05
N LEU A 21 2.62 -58.21 0.94
CA LEU A 21 1.94 -56.94 0.64
C LEU A 21 1.99 -56.00 1.86
N ASP A 22 1.72 -56.52 3.07
CA ASP A 22 1.75 -55.76 4.32
C ASP A 22 3.18 -55.30 4.66
N LEU A 23 4.21 -56.11 4.38
CA LEU A 23 5.61 -55.70 4.55
C LEU A 23 6.02 -54.61 3.55
N ARG A 24 5.53 -54.66 2.31
CA ARG A 24 5.79 -53.61 1.31
C ARG A 24 5.10 -52.30 1.68
N ILE A 25 3.85 -52.36 2.15
CA ILE A 25 3.11 -51.18 2.62
C ILE A 25 3.81 -50.58 3.84
N PHE A 26 4.24 -51.42 4.80
CA PHE A 26 4.96 -50.97 5.98
C PHE A 26 6.29 -50.29 5.63
N CYS A 27 7.11 -50.89 4.76
CA CYS A 27 8.35 -50.27 4.28
C CYS A 27 8.10 -48.95 3.53
N PHE A 28 7.03 -48.86 2.73
CA PHE A 28 6.66 -47.64 2.02
C PHE A 28 6.22 -46.52 2.98
N THR A 29 5.48 -46.86 4.04
CA THR A 29 5.10 -45.89 5.08
C THR A 29 6.29 -45.39 5.89
N ILE A 30 7.28 -46.25 6.18
CA ILE A 30 8.52 -45.85 6.85
C ILE A 30 9.32 -44.91 5.97
N LEU A 31 9.49 -45.21 4.68
CA LEU A 31 10.20 -44.35 3.73
C LEU A 31 9.52 -42.98 3.57
N LEU A 32 8.19 -42.93 3.51
CA LEU A 32 7.43 -41.68 3.50
C LEU A 32 7.61 -40.87 4.79
N SER A 33 7.61 -41.53 5.95
CA SER A 33 7.84 -40.88 7.24
C SER A 33 9.27 -40.35 7.40
N LEU A 34 10.27 -41.09 6.91
CA LEU A 34 11.68 -40.67 6.89
C LEU A 34 11.89 -39.49 5.93
N GLY A 35 11.25 -39.51 4.76
CA GLY A 35 11.25 -38.39 3.82
C GLY A 35 10.60 -37.13 4.41
N ALA A 36 9.46 -37.27 5.09
CA ALA A 36 8.79 -36.16 5.78
C ALA A 36 9.62 -35.62 6.95
N PHE A 37 10.30 -36.48 7.70
CA PHE A 37 11.19 -36.08 8.80
C PHE A 37 12.45 -35.38 8.29
N LEU A 38 13.07 -35.87 7.22
CA LEU A 38 14.21 -35.20 6.57
C LEU A 38 13.80 -33.85 5.95
N PHE A 39 12.60 -33.75 5.38
CA PHE A 39 12.05 -32.49 4.87
C PHE A 39 11.75 -31.48 6.00
N LEU A 40 11.27 -31.95 7.15
CA LEU A 40 11.09 -31.12 8.35
C LEU A 40 12.42 -30.66 8.95
N LEU A 41 13.44 -31.53 8.99
CA LEU A 41 14.79 -31.18 9.42
C LEU A 41 15.46 -30.18 8.47
N PHE A 42 15.29 -30.36 7.15
CA PHE A 42 15.78 -29.43 6.15
C PHE A 42 15.07 -28.08 6.24
N SER A 43 13.74 -28.08 6.42
CA SER A 43 12.96 -26.86 6.68
C SER A 43 13.40 -26.15 7.97
N LEU A 44 13.72 -26.91 9.03
CA LEU A 44 14.24 -26.34 10.27
C LEU A 44 15.67 -25.78 10.13
N MET A 45 16.48 -26.29 9.21
CA MET A 45 17.81 -25.74 8.92
C MET A 45 17.76 -24.50 8.02
N VAL A 46 16.88 -24.47 7.01
CA VAL A 46 16.70 -23.29 6.13
C VAL A 46 16.08 -22.10 6.88
N PHE A 47 15.29 -22.34 7.94
CA PHE A 47 14.70 -21.26 8.77
C PHE A 47 15.56 -20.84 9.98
N ARG A 48 16.82 -21.28 10.08
CA ARG A 48 17.71 -20.93 11.21
C ARG A 48 18.94 -20.14 10.79
N GLU A 49 18.77 -19.12 9.95
CA GLU A 49 19.76 -18.03 9.83
C GLU A 49 19.44 -16.94 10.86
N SER A 50 19.86 -17.21 12.10
CA SER A 50 19.89 -16.23 13.18
C SER A 50 21.05 -15.26 12.98
N PHE A 51 20.74 -14.05 12.51
CA PHE A 51 21.62 -12.89 12.60
C PHE A 51 22.10 -12.70 14.05
N ARG A 52 23.41 -12.78 14.26
CA ARG A 52 24.08 -12.41 15.51
C ARG A 52 24.56 -10.95 15.41
N PRO A 53 24.01 -9.99 16.16
CA PRO A 53 24.67 -8.71 16.34
C PRO A 53 25.76 -8.86 17.41
N ILE A 54 27.00 -8.55 17.04
CA ILE A 54 28.10 -8.36 18.01
C ILE A 54 27.85 -7.00 18.69
N LEU A 55 27.52 -7.06 19.98
CA LEU A 55 27.44 -5.92 20.88
C LEU A 55 28.86 -5.43 21.21
N ILE A 56 29.16 -4.17 20.89
CA ILE A 56 30.17 -3.40 21.60
C ILE A 56 29.46 -2.18 22.21
N VAL A 57 29.39 -2.17 23.53
CA VAL A 57 28.87 -1.07 24.35
C VAL A 57 30.07 -0.25 24.83
N PRO A 58 30.03 1.08 24.73
CA PRO A 58 30.68 1.92 25.72
C PRO A 58 29.61 2.51 26.66
N ARG A 59 29.74 2.20 27.94
CA ARG A 59 29.05 2.88 29.03
C ARG A 59 29.66 4.27 29.19
N ILE A 60 28.86 5.32 29.18
CA ILE A 60 29.18 6.55 29.91
C ILE A 60 27.92 7.07 30.59
N SER A 61 28.05 7.33 31.89
CA SER A 61 27.03 7.84 32.79
C SER A 61 27.13 9.36 32.96
N SER A 62 26.01 9.95 33.39
CA SER A 62 25.92 11.24 34.13
C SER A 62 25.98 12.51 33.26
N SER A 63 25.33 13.66 33.51
CA SER A 63 24.49 14.17 34.61
C SER A 63 23.58 15.30 34.06
N SER A 64 22.52 15.60 34.81
CA SER A 64 21.47 16.59 34.57
C SER A 64 21.93 18.05 34.47
N ALA A 65 21.21 18.87 33.69
CA ALA A 65 20.93 20.28 34.01
C ALA A 65 19.59 20.73 33.40
N MET A 66 18.76 21.40 34.22
CA MET A 66 17.49 22.00 33.82
C MET A 66 17.71 23.35 33.15
N ALA A 67 16.87 23.69 32.17
CA ALA A 67 16.50 25.08 31.90
C ALA A 67 15.05 25.14 31.38
N MET A 68 14.18 25.75 32.19
CA MET A 68 12.87 26.23 31.77
C MET A 68 13.03 27.63 31.18
N SER A 69 12.35 27.92 30.08
CA SER A 69 11.74 29.24 29.90
C SER A 69 10.62 29.17 28.87
N ALA A 70 9.42 29.54 29.33
CA ALA A 70 8.36 30.05 28.50
C ALA A 70 8.46 31.58 28.55
N ARG A 71 8.43 32.25 27.40
CA ARG A 71 7.81 33.58 27.30
C ARG A 71 7.42 33.88 25.86
N ASP A 72 6.14 34.16 25.76
CA ASP A 72 5.39 34.68 24.63
C ASP A 72 5.74 36.18 24.48
N SER A 73 6.05 36.62 23.27
CA SER A 73 6.15 38.05 22.96
C SER A 73 5.64 38.31 21.54
N ARG A 74 4.40 38.82 21.50
CA ARG A 74 3.80 39.49 20.35
C ARG A 74 4.70 40.62 19.86
N SER A 75 5.02 40.60 18.57
CA SER A 75 5.43 41.78 17.81
C SER A 75 4.76 41.71 16.44
N ASN A 76 3.84 42.66 16.21
CA ASN A 76 3.25 42.93 14.91
C ASN A 76 4.31 43.65 14.07
N ASN A 77 4.71 43.08 12.93
CA ASN A 77 5.25 43.85 11.82
C ASN A 77 4.82 43.23 10.49
N ASN A 78 4.02 43.99 9.74
CA ASN A 78 3.63 43.71 8.36
C ASN A 78 4.83 43.96 7.44
N GLY A 79 5.57 42.91 7.15
CA GLY A 79 6.43 42.77 5.98
C GLY A 79 6.26 41.33 5.49
N GLY A 80 6.11 41.12 4.18
CA GLY A 80 5.81 39.81 3.58
C GLY A 80 6.90 38.77 3.82
N SER A 81 7.01 38.27 5.05
CA SER A 81 7.89 37.19 5.45
C SER A 81 7.10 35.89 5.38
N HIS A 82 7.36 35.09 4.35
CA HIS A 82 6.85 33.72 4.32
C HIS A 82 7.24 32.99 5.63
N PRO A 83 6.30 32.33 6.31
CA PRO A 83 6.61 31.61 7.55
C PRO A 83 7.64 30.50 7.26
N PRO A 84 8.60 30.24 8.17
CA PRO A 84 9.62 29.23 7.95
C PRO A 84 9.00 27.85 7.74
N LEU A 85 9.53 27.08 6.79
CA LEU A 85 9.13 25.70 6.54
C LEU A 85 9.36 24.87 7.79
N LYS A 86 8.28 24.32 8.35
CA LYS A 86 8.36 23.48 9.55
C LYS A 86 8.56 22.03 9.14
N LEU A 87 9.81 21.57 9.22
CA LEU A 87 10.12 20.16 9.11
C LEU A 87 9.44 19.41 10.26
N TYR A 88 8.63 18.43 9.91
CA TYR A 88 7.82 17.67 10.85
C TYR A 88 8.54 16.41 11.31
N ASP A 89 9.07 15.64 10.35
CA ASP A 89 9.80 14.39 10.56
C ASP A 89 10.70 14.06 9.35
N GLN A 90 11.65 13.15 9.55
CA GLN A 90 12.54 12.61 8.51
C GLN A 90 12.58 11.09 8.58
N VAL A 91 12.70 10.43 7.42
CA VAL A 91 12.83 8.96 7.32
C VAL A 91 13.88 8.62 6.28
N VAL A 92 14.79 7.70 6.61
CA VAL A 92 15.80 7.20 5.67
C VAL A 92 15.24 6.01 4.91
N PHE A 93 15.20 6.13 3.59
CA PHE A 93 14.92 5.05 2.64
C PHE A 93 16.23 4.52 2.02
N PRO A 94 16.20 3.37 1.33
CA PRO A 94 17.41 2.80 0.72
C PRO A 94 18.09 3.69 -0.35
N ASP A 95 17.33 4.59 -0.97
CA ASP A 95 17.75 5.40 -2.13
C ASP A 95 17.63 6.92 -1.89
N HIS A 96 16.91 7.36 -0.85
CA HIS A 96 16.70 8.77 -0.55
C HIS A 96 16.38 9.02 0.93
N VAL A 97 16.40 10.29 1.34
CA VAL A 97 15.83 10.74 2.62
C VAL A 97 14.49 11.41 2.36
N LEU A 98 13.45 10.93 3.02
CA LEU A 98 12.11 11.49 2.96
C LEU A 98 11.92 12.52 4.07
N LEU A 99 11.53 13.74 3.71
CA LEU A 99 11.23 14.84 4.62
C LEU A 99 9.72 15.10 4.62
N ILE A 100 9.10 15.01 5.80
CA ILE A 100 7.68 15.34 6.00
C ILE A 100 7.59 16.79 6.44
N ILE A 101 6.93 17.63 5.66
CA ILE A 101 6.84 19.08 5.86
C ILE A 101 5.40 19.42 6.23
N HIS A 102 5.21 20.18 7.31
CA HIS A 102 3.89 20.66 7.71
C HIS A 102 3.69 22.08 7.23
N GLN A 103 2.67 22.31 6.40
CA GLN A 103 2.34 23.65 5.92
C GLN A 103 1.10 24.20 6.62
N ASN A 104 1.22 25.42 7.15
CA ASN A 104 0.07 26.11 7.74
C ASN A 104 -0.72 26.93 6.72
N ARG A 105 -0.07 27.66 5.78
CA ARG A 105 -0.73 28.67 4.90
C ARG A 105 0.05 29.12 3.63
N VAL A 106 1.00 28.36 3.09
CA VAL A 106 1.92 28.84 2.01
C VAL A 106 1.54 28.21 0.65
N PRO A 107 1.79 28.86 -0.52
CA PRO A 107 1.52 28.26 -1.83
C PRO A 107 2.30 26.97 -2.06
N THR A 108 1.81 26.17 -3.01
CA THR A 108 2.43 24.93 -3.49
C THR A 108 3.92 25.17 -3.78
N LEU A 109 4.81 24.47 -3.07
CA LEU A 109 6.24 24.55 -3.32
C LEU A 109 6.57 23.73 -4.57
N ASN A 110 7.33 24.31 -5.48
CA ASN A 110 7.87 23.61 -6.65
C ASN A 110 9.28 23.08 -6.33
N THR A 111 9.72 22.02 -7.01
CA THR A 111 11.06 21.43 -6.88
C THR A 111 12.16 22.48 -7.09
N HIS A 112 11.94 23.41 -8.01
CA HIS A 112 12.85 24.52 -8.33
C HIS A 112 12.99 25.58 -7.23
N GLN A 113 12.15 25.54 -6.21
CA GLN A 113 12.15 26.52 -5.11
C GLN A 113 12.88 26.01 -3.87
N LEU A 114 13.25 24.72 -3.82
CA LEU A 114 13.83 24.08 -2.65
C LEU A 114 15.15 23.37 -2.99
N SER A 115 16.07 23.38 -2.04
CA SER A 115 17.32 22.62 -2.10
C SER A 115 17.56 21.85 -0.81
N CYS A 116 18.28 20.73 -0.93
CA CYS A 116 18.73 19.89 0.17
C CYS A 116 20.13 20.35 0.62
N LEU A 117 20.24 20.85 1.85
CA LEU A 117 21.49 21.27 2.48
C LEU A 117 22.06 20.16 3.36
N TYR A 118 23.36 19.93 3.28
CA TYR A 118 24.08 18.96 4.10
C TYR A 118 25.30 19.64 4.72
N GLU A 119 25.48 19.50 6.03
CA GLU A 119 26.59 20.11 6.77
C GLU A 119 27.68 19.06 7.00
N HIS A 120 28.95 19.39 6.74
CA HIS A 120 30.05 18.48 7.00
C HIS A 120 30.23 18.26 8.52
N LYS A 121 30.26 16.99 8.95
CA LYS A 121 30.19 16.62 10.40
C LYS A 121 31.41 17.04 11.22
N LEU A 122 32.56 17.22 10.58
CA LEU A 122 33.87 17.31 11.26
C LEU A 122 34.68 18.55 10.91
N GLU A 123 34.21 19.39 9.98
CA GLU A 123 34.93 20.59 9.57
C GLU A 123 34.39 21.85 10.24
N VAL A 124 35.28 22.79 10.56
CA VAL A 124 34.96 24.09 11.15
C VAL A 124 35.73 25.18 10.38
N PRO A 125 35.04 26.11 9.67
CA PRO A 125 33.60 26.16 9.45
C PRO A 125 33.12 24.95 8.63
N SER A 126 31.93 24.44 8.93
CA SER A 126 31.39 23.27 8.26
C SER A 126 31.09 23.59 6.81
N GLU A 127 31.74 22.88 5.89
CA GLU A 127 31.38 22.94 4.48
C GLU A 127 29.91 22.54 4.28
N ILE A 128 29.19 23.33 3.47
CA ILE A 128 27.78 23.08 3.15
C ILE A 128 27.68 22.56 1.73
N LEU A 129 27.24 21.31 1.59
CA LEU A 129 26.88 20.74 0.30
C LEU A 129 25.40 21.04 0.03
N THR A 130 25.10 21.55 -1.17
CA THR A 130 23.72 21.80 -1.62
C THR A 130 23.41 20.90 -2.82
N LEU A 131 22.38 20.06 -2.71
CA LEU A 131 21.89 19.22 -3.80
C LEU A 131 20.42 19.55 -4.12
N PRO A 132 19.98 19.35 -5.37
CA PRO A 132 18.58 19.54 -5.73
C PRO A 132 17.66 18.53 -5.02
N VAL A 133 16.42 18.96 -4.76
CA VAL A 133 15.35 18.07 -4.31
C VAL A 133 14.98 17.11 -5.45
N LEU A 134 14.88 15.82 -5.17
CA LEU A 134 14.54 14.78 -6.15
C LEU A 134 13.08 14.90 -6.60
N SER A 135 12.16 15.06 -5.65
CA SER A 135 10.74 15.24 -5.91
C SER A 135 10.02 15.88 -4.73
N ILE A 136 8.90 16.53 -5.02
CA ILE A 136 7.95 17.06 -4.05
C ILE A 136 6.58 16.51 -4.37
N ASP A 137 5.93 15.91 -3.38
CA ASP A 137 4.56 15.41 -3.48
C ASP A 137 3.64 16.08 -2.45
N ARG A 138 2.35 16.14 -2.81
CA ARG A 138 1.28 16.63 -1.95
C ARG A 138 0.16 15.60 -1.84
N ASP A 139 -0.37 15.48 -0.63
CA ASP A 139 -1.60 14.74 -0.34
C ASP A 139 -2.80 15.69 -0.42
N ASP A 140 -3.87 15.31 -1.14
CA ASP A 140 -5.08 16.15 -1.29
C ASP A 140 -5.83 16.36 0.04
N GLU A 141 -5.72 15.42 0.98
CA GLU A 141 -6.48 15.42 2.23
C GLU A 141 -5.65 15.84 3.45
N SER A 142 -4.36 16.12 3.28
CA SER A 142 -3.49 16.51 4.38
C SER A 142 -2.69 17.76 4.07
N ASN A 143 -2.48 18.59 5.09
CA ASN A 143 -1.59 19.75 5.00
C ASN A 143 -0.10 19.37 5.04
N LEU A 144 0.22 18.10 4.75
CA LEU A 144 1.57 17.58 4.70
C LEU A 144 2.04 17.56 3.26
N GLN A 145 3.29 17.99 3.06
CA GLN A 145 4.03 17.77 1.84
C GLN A 145 5.20 16.85 2.12
N ILE A 146 5.58 16.09 1.11
CA ILE A 146 6.73 15.19 1.15
C ILE A 146 7.77 15.74 0.18
N ALA A 147 8.98 15.95 0.66
CA ALA A 147 10.13 16.21 -0.19
C ALA A 147 11.12 15.06 -0.07
N ARG A 148 11.78 14.73 -1.19
CA ARG A 148 12.81 13.68 -1.22
C ARG A 148 14.15 14.29 -1.56
N CYS A 149 15.13 14.04 -0.70
CA CYS A 149 16.50 14.47 -0.88
C CYS A 149 17.40 13.27 -1.17
N PRO A 150 18.50 13.44 -1.93
CA PRO A 150 19.51 12.41 -2.06
C PRO A 150 20.01 11.89 -0.71
N LEU A 151 20.57 10.69 -0.69
CA LEU A 151 21.26 10.21 0.52
C LEU A 151 22.48 11.10 0.82
N PRO A 152 22.73 11.41 2.10
CA PRO A 152 23.90 12.19 2.47
C PRO A 152 25.18 11.39 2.18
N PRO A 153 26.25 12.02 1.65
CA PRO A 153 27.56 11.39 1.66
C PRO A 153 28.01 11.10 3.10
N THR A 154 28.87 10.11 3.31
CA THR A 154 29.23 9.58 4.64
C THR A 154 29.66 10.65 5.65
N SER A 155 30.37 11.67 5.18
CA SER A 155 30.95 12.74 5.99
C SER A 155 29.99 13.89 6.29
N TYR A 156 28.78 13.89 5.73
CA TYR A 156 27.80 14.96 5.90
C TYR A 156 26.61 14.53 6.77
N SER A 157 25.94 15.53 7.35
CA SER A 157 24.71 15.40 8.13
C SER A 157 23.52 15.01 7.25
N HIS A 158 22.39 14.70 7.88
CA HIS A 158 21.14 14.45 7.15
C HIS A 158 20.57 15.75 6.55
N PRO A 159 19.85 15.66 5.41
CA PRO A 159 19.45 16.85 4.67
C PRO A 159 18.53 17.78 5.45
N ARG A 160 18.73 19.08 5.28
CA ARG A 160 17.79 20.14 5.65
C ARG A 160 17.22 20.77 4.39
N LEU A 161 15.98 21.22 4.45
CA LEU A 161 15.36 21.96 3.34
C LEU A 161 15.58 23.46 3.52
N THR A 162 16.00 24.12 2.44
CA THR A 162 16.02 25.57 2.35
C THR A 162 15.24 26.05 1.14
N SER A 163 14.65 27.25 1.22
CA SER A 163 14.05 27.90 0.07
C SER A 163 15.11 28.72 -0.66
N MET A 164 15.14 28.64 -1.98
CA MET A 164 15.84 29.64 -2.78
C MET A 164 15.02 30.93 -2.74
N ALA A 165 15.36 31.85 -1.82
CA ALA A 165 14.96 33.23 -2.02
C ALA A 165 15.72 33.74 -3.25
N ASN A 166 15.01 34.35 -4.21
CA ASN A 166 15.60 34.96 -5.40
C ASN A 166 16.86 35.74 -5.01
N LYS A 167 18.05 35.25 -5.35
CA LYS A 167 19.22 36.13 -5.47
C LYS A 167 18.96 36.96 -6.73
N PRO A 168 18.73 38.28 -6.64
CA PRO A 168 18.76 39.11 -7.84
C PRO A 168 20.16 38.98 -8.43
N GLU A 169 20.25 38.67 -9.71
CA GLU A 169 21.51 38.75 -10.43
C GLU A 169 21.98 40.21 -10.38
N GLY A 170 23.06 40.46 -9.66
CA GLY A 170 23.78 41.72 -9.65
C GLY A 170 23.28 42.73 -8.63
N GLU A 171 23.67 42.57 -7.36
CA GLU A 171 24.04 43.70 -6.52
C GLU A 171 24.90 43.21 -5.35
N ARG A 172 26.16 43.66 -5.31
CA ARG A 172 26.99 43.58 -4.10
C ARG A 172 26.39 44.58 -3.10
N SER A 173 25.60 44.11 -2.16
CA SER A 173 25.33 44.83 -0.92
C SER A 173 26.02 44.10 0.22
N ASP A 174 26.94 44.82 0.84
CA ASP A 174 27.64 44.52 2.07
C ASP A 174 26.66 44.84 3.21
N ASP A 175 25.76 43.91 3.53
CA ASP A 175 24.99 43.93 4.76
C ASP A 175 24.59 42.50 5.14
N GLY A 176 24.83 42.14 6.40
CA GLY A 176 24.72 40.78 6.91
C GLY A 176 23.28 40.29 6.99
N ASP A 177 22.78 39.67 5.93
CA ASP A 177 21.53 38.91 5.96
C ASP A 177 21.77 37.51 6.53
N GLU A 178 21.26 37.27 7.74
CA GLU A 178 21.21 35.95 8.39
C GLU A 178 20.51 34.94 7.47
N GLU A 179 21.30 34.02 6.93
CA GLU A 179 20.85 32.79 6.29
C GLU A 179 19.84 32.09 7.23
N ARG A 180 18.55 32.13 6.88
CA ARG A 180 17.43 31.55 7.64
C ARG A 180 17.51 30.03 7.63
N SER A 181 18.49 29.50 8.34
CA SER A 181 18.65 28.10 8.66
C SER A 181 17.55 27.67 9.65
N VAL A 182 16.87 26.56 9.33
CA VAL A 182 15.90 25.94 10.21
C VAL A 182 16.67 25.33 11.40
N LYS A 183 16.80 26.08 12.49
CA LYS A 183 17.39 25.57 13.74
C LYS A 183 16.49 24.45 14.31
N LEU A 184 17.04 23.25 14.42
CA LEU A 184 16.51 22.22 15.31
C LEU A 184 17.62 21.59 16.16
N SER A 185 17.23 21.38 17.42
CA SER A 185 17.88 20.68 18.53
C SER A 185 18.55 19.37 18.15
N GLU A 186 19.71 19.09 18.79
CA GLU A 186 20.46 17.82 18.90
C GLU A 186 20.22 16.79 17.77
N GLU A 187 21.26 16.53 16.96
CA GLU A 187 21.25 15.57 15.85
C GLU A 187 20.93 14.13 16.30
N VAL A 188 19.64 13.83 16.46
CA VAL A 188 19.15 12.45 16.52
C VAL A 188 19.08 11.95 15.10
N SER A 189 19.83 10.88 14.79
CA SER A 189 19.78 10.24 13.47
C SER A 189 18.33 9.83 13.13
N PRO A 190 17.82 10.19 11.94
CA PRO A 190 16.47 9.88 11.51
C PRO A 190 16.25 8.36 11.44
N PRO A 191 15.04 7.88 11.74
CA PRO A 191 14.75 6.46 11.70
C PRO A 191 14.79 5.88 10.29
N HIS A 192 15.16 4.61 10.22
CA HIS A 192 15.19 3.84 8.98
C HIS A 192 13.81 3.25 8.66
N TRP A 193 13.41 3.27 7.38
CA TRP A 193 12.11 2.79 6.91
C TRP A 193 11.77 1.34 7.32
N GLU A 194 12.77 0.45 7.32
CA GLU A 194 12.62 -0.97 7.65
C GLU A 194 12.10 -1.26 9.07
N THR A 195 12.15 -0.29 10.00
CA THR A 195 11.60 -0.44 11.35
C THR A 195 11.03 0.89 11.83
N LEU A 196 9.78 1.14 11.47
CA LEU A 196 9.11 2.43 11.68
C LEU A 196 7.61 2.27 11.89
N VAL A 197 7.03 3.04 12.80
CA VAL A 197 5.59 3.29 12.84
C VAL A 197 5.30 4.53 11.98
N TYR A 198 4.62 4.32 10.85
CA TYR A 198 4.63 5.29 9.75
C TYR A 198 3.30 6.00 9.51
N GLU A 199 2.17 5.41 9.91
CA GLU A 199 0.86 6.06 9.79
C GLU A 199 -0.05 5.67 10.95
N ALA A 200 -0.98 6.55 11.33
CA ALA A 200 -1.99 6.27 12.33
C ALA A 200 -3.29 7.02 12.03
N MET A 201 -4.42 6.33 12.18
CA MET A 201 -5.74 6.92 11.99
C MET A 201 -6.73 6.49 13.07
N THR A 202 -7.63 7.39 13.44
CA THR A 202 -8.69 7.09 14.39
C THR A 202 -9.81 6.28 13.72
N ASP A 203 -10.36 5.32 14.45
CA ASP A 203 -11.52 4.53 14.03
C ASP A 203 -12.43 4.29 15.26
N GLY A 204 -13.48 5.12 15.36
CA GLY A 204 -14.37 5.17 16.51
C GLY A 204 -13.60 5.42 17.82
N ASP A 205 -13.63 4.42 18.71
CA ASP A 205 -12.96 4.44 20.02
C ASP A 205 -11.57 3.78 20.01
N SER A 206 -11.01 3.57 18.84
CA SER A 206 -9.69 2.96 18.62
C SER A 206 -8.83 3.78 17.67
N VAL A 207 -7.55 3.44 17.59
CA VAL A 207 -6.60 3.94 16.59
C VAL A 207 -6.07 2.75 15.82
N VAL A 208 -6.06 2.83 14.50
CA VAL A 208 -5.37 1.88 13.63
C VAL A 208 -4.00 2.45 13.34
N VAL A 209 -2.96 1.69 13.66
CA VAL A 209 -1.55 2.08 13.61
C VAL A 209 -0.85 1.17 12.61
N PHE A 210 -0.07 1.75 11.72
CA PHE A 210 0.65 1.05 10.66
C PHE A 210 2.15 1.04 10.95
N ALA A 211 2.75 -0.16 10.98
CA ALA A 211 4.12 -0.35 11.44
C ALA A 211 4.89 -1.39 10.62
N LYS A 212 6.08 -1.00 10.16
CA LYS A 212 7.06 -1.85 9.46
C LYS A 212 8.02 -2.49 10.46
N GLY A 213 8.58 -3.65 10.08
CA GLY A 213 9.64 -4.32 10.84
C GLY A 213 9.18 -5.18 12.01
N LEU A 214 7.86 -5.41 12.17
CA LEU A 214 7.31 -6.30 13.20
C LEU A 214 7.42 -7.79 12.87
N ASN A 215 7.68 -8.15 11.61
CA ASN A 215 7.83 -9.51 11.11
C ASN A 215 6.67 -10.45 11.50
N LEU A 216 5.43 -9.92 11.45
CA LEU A 216 4.23 -10.73 11.68
C LEU A 216 3.98 -11.66 10.48
N ARG A 217 3.28 -12.76 10.74
CA ARG A 217 2.94 -13.73 9.69
C ARG A 217 1.96 -13.11 8.68
N PRO A 218 2.15 -13.34 7.37
CA PRO A 218 1.18 -12.94 6.36
C PRO A 218 -0.15 -13.67 6.59
N ASP A 219 -1.25 -13.01 6.25
CA ASP A 219 -2.61 -13.57 6.26
C ASP A 219 -3.04 -14.21 7.60
N ARG A 220 -2.47 -13.75 8.72
CA ARG A 220 -2.72 -14.34 10.04
C ARG A 220 -2.65 -13.31 11.16
N ALA A 221 -3.59 -13.39 12.08
CA ALA A 221 -3.57 -12.62 13.31
C ALA A 221 -2.40 -13.05 14.22
N SER A 222 -1.75 -12.07 14.83
CA SER A 222 -0.80 -12.23 15.92
C SER A 222 -1.48 -12.01 17.27
N ASP A 223 -0.83 -12.42 18.35
CA ASP A 223 -1.30 -12.14 19.70
C ASP A 223 -1.10 -10.65 20.04
N PRO A 224 -2.18 -9.86 20.22
CA PRO A 224 -2.07 -8.44 20.53
C PRO A 224 -1.44 -8.17 21.90
N ALA A 225 -1.41 -9.13 22.84
CA ALA A 225 -0.84 -8.93 24.17
C ALA A 225 0.68 -8.67 24.15
N GLN A 226 1.34 -8.97 23.03
CA GLN A 226 2.76 -8.69 22.80
C GLN A 226 3.06 -7.21 22.52
N PHE A 227 2.03 -6.41 22.29
CA PHE A 227 2.14 -5.01 21.86
C PHE A 227 1.44 -4.06 22.83
N LEU A 228 2.13 -2.96 23.14
CA LEU A 228 1.56 -1.81 23.83
C LEU A 228 1.59 -0.60 22.91
N CYS A 229 0.52 0.17 22.87
CA CYS A 229 0.42 1.37 22.05
C CYS A 229 0.81 2.59 22.87
N VAL A 230 1.69 3.42 22.34
CA VAL A 230 2.33 4.54 23.05
C VAL A 230 1.91 5.84 22.37
N PHE A 231 1.41 6.79 23.15
CA PHE A 231 0.92 8.08 22.67
C PHE A 231 1.68 9.20 23.36
N GLY A 232 2.20 10.16 22.59
CA GLY A 232 2.85 11.34 23.17
C GLY A 232 3.30 12.34 22.12
N TRP A 233 3.47 13.60 22.53
CA TRP A 233 4.01 14.65 21.66
C TRP A 233 5.52 14.53 21.43
N ASN A 234 6.22 13.93 22.40
CA ASN A 234 7.63 13.63 22.33
C ASN A 234 7.86 12.29 23.04
N LEU A 235 8.15 11.25 22.27
CA LEU A 235 8.31 9.89 22.78
C LEU A 235 9.65 9.68 23.52
N SER A 236 10.60 10.60 23.38
CA SER A 236 11.86 10.60 24.14
C SER A 236 11.68 11.14 25.56
N LYS A 237 10.56 11.83 25.85
CA LYS A 237 10.28 12.43 27.17
C LYS A 237 9.16 11.68 27.89
N PRO A 238 9.46 10.83 28.90
CA PRO A 238 8.49 9.91 29.51
C PRO A 238 7.32 10.59 30.25
N LYS A 239 7.47 11.86 30.70
CA LYS A 239 6.45 12.57 31.50
C LYS A 239 5.13 12.83 30.75
N PHE A 240 5.11 12.76 29.42
CA PHE A 240 3.93 13.08 28.60
C PHE A 240 3.53 11.92 27.68
N ILE A 241 3.80 10.70 28.14
CA ILE A 241 3.49 9.48 27.39
C ILE A 241 2.31 8.75 28.06
N PHE A 242 1.36 8.33 27.24
CA PHE A 242 0.26 7.44 27.64
C PHE A 242 0.44 6.10 26.95
N THR A 243 0.09 5.02 27.63
CA THR A 243 0.16 3.67 27.05
C THR A 243 -1.20 2.99 27.14
N THR A 244 -1.59 2.31 26.07
CA THR A 244 -2.81 1.50 26.02
C THR A 244 -2.52 0.11 25.44
N LYS A 245 -3.47 -0.80 25.61
CA LYS A 245 -3.37 -2.15 25.06
C LYS A 245 -3.68 -2.15 23.56
N ALA A 246 -2.95 -2.97 22.81
CA ALA A 246 -3.38 -3.39 21.50
C ALA A 246 -4.63 -4.30 21.62
N ILE A 247 -5.54 -4.15 20.67
CA ILE A 247 -6.81 -4.88 20.54
C ILE A 247 -6.64 -6.01 19.52
N THR A 248 -6.02 -5.70 18.37
CA THR A 248 -5.67 -6.66 17.32
C THR A 248 -4.29 -6.32 16.78
N ALA A 249 -3.59 -7.32 16.26
CA ALA A 249 -2.33 -7.16 15.56
C ALA A 249 -2.26 -8.17 14.41
N ALA A 250 -2.06 -7.71 13.19
CA ALA A 250 -1.89 -8.59 12.03
C ALA A 250 -1.15 -7.84 10.90
N GLN A 251 -0.30 -8.53 10.14
CA GLN A 251 0.49 -7.92 9.06
C GLN A 251 1.23 -6.66 9.55
N GLU A 252 0.99 -5.50 8.95
CA GLU A 252 1.53 -4.20 9.38
C GLU A 252 0.52 -3.36 10.17
N VAL A 253 -0.61 -3.95 10.59
CA VAL A 253 -1.75 -3.26 11.20
C VAL A 253 -1.89 -3.64 12.66
N ILE A 254 -1.81 -2.65 13.56
CA ILE A 254 -2.11 -2.79 14.98
C ILE A 254 -3.27 -1.86 15.34
N ARG A 255 -4.32 -2.41 15.93
CA ARG A 255 -5.44 -1.62 16.44
C ARG A 255 -5.27 -1.39 17.93
N CYS A 256 -5.25 -0.13 18.35
CA CYS A 256 -5.00 0.30 19.72
C CYS A 256 -6.27 0.84 20.38
N SER A 257 -6.41 0.63 21.69
CA SER A 257 -7.45 1.33 22.46
C SER A 257 -7.11 2.82 22.55
N LEU A 258 -8.09 3.70 22.35
CA LEU A 258 -7.86 5.15 22.41
C LEU A 258 -7.78 5.63 23.88
N PRO A 259 -6.75 6.41 24.27
CA PRO A 259 -6.66 7.01 25.61
C PRO A 259 -7.88 7.86 25.97
N LEU A 260 -8.29 7.85 27.25
CA LEU A 260 -9.47 8.59 27.72
C LEU A 260 -9.33 10.12 27.51
N SER A 261 -8.12 10.65 27.64
CA SER A 261 -7.80 12.06 27.37
C SER A 261 -8.11 12.46 25.93
N ILE A 262 -7.83 11.57 24.97
CA ILE A 262 -8.12 11.78 23.55
C ILE A 262 -9.61 11.56 23.27
N LYS A 263 -10.23 10.54 23.90
CA LYS A 263 -11.68 10.32 23.81
C LYS A 263 -12.50 11.52 24.29
N THR A 264 -12.06 12.19 25.35
CA THR A 264 -12.79 13.34 25.91
C THR A 264 -12.56 14.63 25.10
N LYS A 265 -11.35 14.84 24.56
CA LYS A 265 -11.00 16.04 23.78
C LYS A 265 -10.26 15.69 22.47
N PRO A 266 -10.95 15.17 21.44
CA PRO A 266 -10.34 14.80 20.15
C PRO A 266 -9.71 15.99 19.43
N SER A 267 -10.28 17.19 19.60
CA SER A 267 -9.73 18.41 19.02
C SER A 267 -8.30 18.68 19.45
N LYS A 268 -7.85 18.11 20.57
CA LYS A 268 -6.50 18.23 21.10
C LYS A 268 -5.59 17.05 20.76
N SER A 269 -6.05 16.09 19.94
CA SER A 269 -5.22 14.95 19.55
C SER A 269 -4.37 15.19 18.30
N GLU A 270 -4.61 16.29 17.60
CA GLU A 270 -3.87 16.66 16.38
C GLU A 270 -2.37 16.74 16.65
N GLY A 271 -1.57 15.94 15.96
CA GLY A 271 -0.12 15.94 16.10
C GLY A 271 0.43 15.08 17.25
N ILE A 272 -0.42 14.37 18.00
CA ILE A 272 0.05 13.34 18.95
C ILE A 272 0.71 12.21 18.15
N THR A 273 1.98 11.91 18.44
CA THR A 273 2.69 10.78 17.86
C THR A 273 2.20 9.48 18.49
N VAL A 274 1.98 8.46 17.66
CA VAL A 274 1.55 7.12 18.08
C VAL A 274 2.61 6.11 17.68
N SER A 275 3.17 5.40 18.65
CA SER A 275 4.13 4.33 18.42
C SER A 275 3.67 3.01 19.04
N ILE A 276 4.42 1.95 18.75
CA ILE A 276 4.24 0.61 19.27
C ILE A 276 5.45 0.26 20.12
N LYS A 277 5.20 -0.22 21.33
CA LYS A 277 6.19 -0.84 22.20
C LYS A 277 6.06 -2.35 22.10
N THR A 278 7.16 -3.01 21.77
CA THR A 278 7.27 -4.48 21.79
C THR A 278 8.07 -4.93 23.00
N GLN A 279 7.88 -6.17 23.43
CA GLN A 279 8.66 -6.75 24.54
C GLN A 279 10.16 -6.83 24.21
N THR A 280 10.51 -7.02 22.93
CA THR A 280 11.88 -7.31 22.48
C THR A 280 12.66 -6.08 22.02
N ARG A 281 12.00 -5.04 21.49
CA ARG A 281 12.66 -3.88 20.84
C ARG A 281 12.37 -2.54 21.51
N GLY A 282 11.60 -2.53 22.61
CA GLY A 282 11.19 -1.28 23.24
C GLY A 282 10.21 -0.50 22.36
N ILE A 283 10.22 0.83 22.46
CA ILE A 283 9.35 1.72 21.67
C ILE A 283 9.98 1.89 20.29
N LEU A 284 9.23 1.55 19.24
CA LEU A 284 9.67 1.78 17.86
C LEU A 284 9.74 3.27 17.54
N ALA A 285 10.64 3.66 16.64
CA ALA A 285 10.62 5.00 16.09
C ALA A 285 9.29 5.24 15.35
N SER A 286 8.82 6.48 15.34
CA SER A 286 7.51 6.80 14.79
C SER A 286 7.44 8.18 14.18
N VAL A 287 6.91 8.24 12.96
CA VAL A 287 6.45 9.45 12.29
C VAL A 287 4.92 9.50 12.20
N ALA A 288 4.24 8.44 12.65
CA ALA A 288 2.79 8.35 12.70
C ALA A 288 2.19 9.33 13.70
N LYS A 289 1.35 10.24 13.22
CA LYS A 289 0.69 11.27 14.03
C LYS A 289 -0.81 11.24 13.84
N LEU A 290 -1.54 11.42 14.95
CA LEU A 290 -2.99 11.53 14.89
C LEU A 290 -3.40 12.82 14.19
N LYS A 291 -4.26 12.67 13.17
CA LYS A 291 -4.88 13.80 12.47
C LYS A 291 -6.16 14.22 13.20
N ASN A 292 -6.45 15.51 13.24
CA ASN A 292 -7.67 16.04 13.84
C ASN A 292 -8.90 15.62 13.04
N GLN A 293 -9.84 14.94 13.69
CA GLN A 293 -11.09 14.55 13.06
C GLN A 293 -12.28 15.21 13.76
N ASN A 294 -12.20 16.53 13.91
CA ASN A 294 -13.27 17.33 14.51
C ASN A 294 -14.58 17.34 13.70
N LYS A 295 -14.60 16.89 12.44
CA LYS A 295 -15.80 17.07 11.59
C LYS A 295 -16.87 15.97 11.68
N HIS A 296 -16.58 14.74 12.13
CA HIS A 296 -17.51 13.61 11.86
C HIS A 296 -17.77 12.65 13.02
N ARG A 297 -17.50 13.06 14.27
CA ARG A 297 -17.49 12.13 15.41
C ARG A 297 -18.87 11.67 15.92
N ARG A 298 -19.98 12.12 15.33
CA ARG A 298 -21.32 11.89 15.90
C ARG A 298 -22.46 11.54 14.95
N GLU A 299 -22.26 11.58 13.64
CA GLU A 299 -23.33 11.21 12.72
C GLU A 299 -23.27 9.70 12.47
N LYS A 300 -24.43 9.03 12.53
CA LYS A 300 -24.56 7.66 12.02
C LYS A 300 -23.98 7.63 10.59
N PRO A 301 -23.30 6.56 10.16
CA PRO A 301 -22.80 6.48 8.79
C PRO A 301 -23.97 6.62 7.82
N THR A 302 -24.14 7.82 7.27
CA THR A 302 -24.96 8.07 6.09
C THR A 302 -24.08 7.70 4.92
N TYR A 303 -24.35 6.57 4.28
CA TYR A 303 -23.64 6.21 3.05
C TYR A 303 -23.89 7.30 2.02
N LYS A 304 -22.90 8.17 1.81
CA LYS A 304 -22.94 9.20 0.77
C LYS A 304 -22.76 8.57 -0.61
N HIS A 305 -22.03 7.45 -0.64
CA HIS A 305 -21.65 6.74 -1.85
C HIS A 305 -22.06 5.28 -1.74
N THR A 306 -22.80 4.78 -2.72
CA THR A 306 -23.18 3.37 -2.78
C THR A 306 -21.97 2.50 -3.12
N MET A 307 -21.21 2.91 -4.13
CA MET A 307 -19.99 2.23 -4.58
C MET A 307 -18.83 3.22 -4.65
N CYS A 308 -17.72 2.81 -4.06
CA CYS A 308 -16.43 3.49 -4.11
C CYS A 308 -15.37 2.52 -4.61
N VAL A 309 -14.25 3.04 -5.09
CA VAL A 309 -13.09 2.22 -5.43
C VAL A 309 -11.84 2.73 -4.73
N CYS A 310 -11.03 1.79 -4.28
CA CYS A 310 -9.69 2.04 -3.78
C CYS A 310 -8.65 1.35 -4.65
N THR A 311 -7.60 2.07 -5.01
CA THR A 311 -6.49 1.54 -5.78
C THR A 311 -5.16 2.06 -5.23
N MET A 312 -4.09 1.29 -5.45
CA MET A 312 -2.72 1.74 -5.19
C MET A 312 -1.91 1.53 -6.46
N LEU A 313 -1.21 2.57 -6.89
CA LEU A 313 -0.51 2.58 -8.17
C LEU A 313 0.88 3.20 -8.07
N TRP A 314 1.68 2.90 -9.09
CA TRP A 314 2.90 3.60 -9.44
C TRP A 314 2.98 3.67 -10.96
N ASN A 315 3.12 4.88 -11.50
CA ASN A 315 3.28 5.15 -12.92
C ASN A 315 2.19 4.51 -13.81
N GLN A 316 0.92 4.78 -13.50
CA GLN A 316 -0.25 4.29 -14.26
C GLN A 316 -1.21 5.41 -14.67
N ALA A 317 -0.76 6.67 -14.67
CA ALA A 317 -1.59 7.84 -14.95
C ALA A 317 -2.29 7.78 -16.31
N GLN A 318 -1.62 7.24 -17.33
CA GLN A 318 -2.18 7.10 -18.68
C GLN A 318 -3.50 6.31 -18.74
N PHE A 319 -3.77 5.43 -17.76
CA PHE A 319 -4.99 4.61 -17.72
C PHE A 319 -6.12 5.23 -16.90
N LEU A 320 -5.83 6.25 -16.09
CA LEU A 320 -6.80 6.79 -15.12
C LEU A 320 -8.03 7.42 -15.79
N LYS A 321 -7.88 8.07 -16.95
CA LYS A 321 -9.01 8.69 -17.65
C LYS A 321 -10.05 7.65 -18.06
N GLU A 322 -9.65 6.68 -18.89
CA GLU A 322 -10.51 5.59 -19.32
C GLU A 322 -11.10 4.85 -18.11
N TRP A 323 -10.26 4.50 -17.14
CA TRP A 323 -10.68 3.73 -15.98
C TRP A 323 -11.70 4.46 -15.08
N ILE A 324 -11.50 5.74 -14.78
CA ILE A 324 -12.46 6.52 -13.97
C ILE A 324 -13.76 6.73 -14.74
N MET A 325 -13.68 7.19 -15.99
CA MET A 325 -14.87 7.52 -16.80
C MET A 325 -15.73 6.28 -17.04
N TYR A 326 -15.11 5.15 -17.37
CA TYR A 326 -15.82 3.89 -17.55
C TYR A 326 -16.54 3.44 -16.27
N HIS A 327 -15.83 3.43 -15.13
CA HIS A 327 -16.41 2.95 -13.88
C HIS A 327 -17.45 3.91 -13.28
N ALA A 328 -17.38 5.20 -13.62
CA ALA A 328 -18.41 6.17 -13.25
C ALA A 328 -19.78 5.79 -13.84
N GLU A 329 -19.83 5.40 -15.12
CA GLU A 329 -21.06 4.94 -15.78
C GLU A 329 -21.61 3.65 -15.17
N LEU A 330 -20.74 2.78 -14.64
CA LEU A 330 -21.18 1.60 -13.91
C LEU A 330 -21.77 1.94 -12.54
N GLY A 331 -21.52 3.15 -12.03
CA GLY A 331 -22.06 3.69 -10.78
C GLY A 331 -21.04 3.84 -9.66
N VAL A 332 -19.74 3.72 -9.94
CA VAL A 332 -18.71 4.16 -8.98
C VAL A 332 -18.82 5.66 -8.81
N SER A 333 -18.80 6.13 -7.56
CA SER A 333 -19.09 7.54 -7.24
C SER A 333 -18.02 8.23 -6.41
N ARG A 334 -16.96 7.51 -6.02
CA ARG A 334 -15.84 8.01 -5.20
C ARG A 334 -14.61 7.15 -5.44
N TRP A 335 -13.47 7.80 -5.65
CA TRP A 335 -12.18 7.14 -5.88
C TRP A 335 -11.15 7.57 -4.85
N PHE A 336 -10.51 6.57 -4.24
CA PHE A 336 -9.35 6.73 -3.38
C PHE A 336 -8.12 6.21 -4.12
N ILE A 337 -7.28 7.12 -4.59
CA ILE A 337 -6.05 6.80 -5.33
C ILE A 337 -4.86 6.92 -4.37
N TYR A 338 -4.26 5.78 -4.03
CA TYR A 338 -3.02 5.73 -3.26
C TYR A 338 -1.85 5.73 -4.22
N ASP A 339 -1.15 6.85 -4.29
CA ASP A 339 -0.03 7.03 -5.19
C ASP A 339 1.29 6.71 -4.48
N ASN A 340 1.96 5.66 -4.93
CA ASN A 340 3.24 5.21 -4.41
C ASN A 340 4.41 5.89 -5.14
N ASN A 341 4.47 7.23 -5.12
CA ASN A 341 5.55 8.03 -5.72
C ASN A 341 5.64 7.88 -7.25
N SER A 342 4.56 8.21 -7.96
CA SER A 342 4.55 8.26 -9.42
C SER A 342 5.21 9.54 -9.95
N ASP A 343 5.84 9.44 -11.12
CA ASP A 343 6.52 10.53 -11.83
C ASP A 343 6.04 10.71 -13.29
N ASP A 344 4.89 10.12 -13.61
CA ASP A 344 4.32 10.04 -14.97
C ASP A 344 3.26 11.13 -15.27
N GLY A 345 3.33 12.26 -14.56
CA GLY A 345 2.39 13.37 -14.76
C GLY A 345 0.98 13.09 -14.24
N ILE A 346 0.87 12.33 -13.14
CA ILE A 346 -0.42 11.94 -12.56
C ILE A 346 -1.28 13.14 -12.14
N GLU A 347 -0.68 14.25 -11.70
CA GLU A 347 -1.43 15.41 -11.24
C GLU A 347 -2.10 16.15 -12.40
N GLU A 348 -1.43 16.21 -13.55
CA GLU A 348 -1.93 16.75 -14.81
C GLU A 348 -3.13 15.94 -15.33
N VAL A 349 -3.09 14.61 -15.15
CA VAL A 349 -4.22 13.73 -15.50
C VAL A 349 -5.38 13.88 -14.52
N LEU A 350 -5.10 13.93 -13.22
CA LEU A 350 -6.14 14.00 -12.19
C LEU A 350 -6.78 15.38 -12.07
N GLY A 351 -6.08 16.46 -12.43
CA GLY A 351 -6.58 17.85 -12.35
C GLY A 351 -7.96 18.03 -13.01
N PRO A 352 -8.12 17.72 -14.30
CA PRO A 352 -9.42 17.76 -14.98
C PRO A 352 -10.43 16.75 -14.41
N LEU A 353 -10.00 15.53 -14.08
CA LEU A 353 -10.90 14.49 -13.58
C LEU A 353 -11.54 14.86 -12.23
N ARG A 354 -10.83 15.59 -11.36
CA ARG A 354 -11.37 16.09 -10.08
C ARG A 354 -12.50 17.12 -10.26
N GLN A 355 -12.63 17.74 -11.43
CA GLN A 355 -13.72 18.68 -11.71
C GLN A 355 -15.04 17.94 -12.00
N ALA A 356 -14.96 16.75 -12.58
CA ALA A 356 -16.12 15.95 -12.98
C ALA A 356 -16.44 14.80 -12.00
N TYR A 357 -15.42 14.28 -11.31
CA TYR A 357 -15.52 13.07 -10.49
C TYR A 357 -14.97 13.30 -9.09
N ASN A 358 -15.52 12.56 -8.12
CA ASN A 358 -15.11 12.65 -6.73
C ASN A 358 -13.85 11.80 -6.48
N VAL A 359 -12.69 12.31 -6.93
CA VAL A 359 -11.40 11.63 -6.91
C VAL A 359 -10.48 12.29 -5.89
N THR A 360 -9.81 11.49 -5.08
CA THR A 360 -8.78 11.98 -4.15
C THR A 360 -7.48 11.20 -4.36
N ARG A 361 -6.38 11.93 -4.55
CA ARG A 361 -5.03 11.40 -4.55
C ARG A 361 -4.46 11.52 -3.15
N ARG A 362 -3.94 10.40 -2.66
CA ARG A 362 -3.19 10.33 -1.42
C ARG A 362 -1.77 9.86 -1.70
N THR A 363 -0.80 10.68 -1.33
CA THR A 363 0.59 10.25 -1.36
C THR A 363 0.82 9.16 -0.32
N TRP A 364 1.27 8.00 -0.77
CA TRP A 364 1.57 6.85 0.08
C TRP A 364 3.04 6.45 -0.16
N PRO A 365 4.02 7.12 0.46
CA PRO A 365 5.44 6.97 0.12
C PRO A 365 6.07 5.68 0.68
N TRP A 366 5.27 4.82 1.30
CA TRP A 366 5.67 3.66 2.06
C TRP A 366 5.95 2.47 1.13
N LEU A 367 7.20 1.97 1.08
CA LEU A 367 7.60 0.91 0.14
C LEU A 367 7.03 -0.46 0.53
N LYS A 368 6.47 -1.18 -0.44
CA LYS A 368 5.93 -2.55 -0.27
C LYS A 368 4.94 -2.62 0.89
N THR A 369 3.85 -1.85 0.79
CA THR A 369 2.81 -1.70 1.83
C THR A 369 1.39 -1.66 1.26
N GLN A 370 1.12 -2.33 0.12
CA GLN A 370 -0.21 -2.30 -0.52
C GLN A 370 -1.34 -2.73 0.41
N GLU A 371 -1.16 -3.85 1.12
CA GLU A 371 -2.14 -4.39 2.07
C GLU A 371 -2.43 -3.42 3.22
N ALA A 372 -1.42 -2.69 3.67
CA ALA A 372 -1.57 -1.64 4.68
C ALA A 372 -2.29 -0.41 4.11
N GLY A 373 -1.96 0.01 2.89
CA GLY A 373 -2.66 1.11 2.20
C GLY A 373 -4.13 0.79 1.96
N PHE A 374 -4.46 -0.43 1.56
CA PHE A 374 -5.85 -0.89 1.44
C PHE A 374 -6.56 -0.99 2.79
N SER A 375 -5.87 -1.43 3.85
CA SER A 375 -6.41 -1.38 5.21
C SER A 375 -6.71 0.05 5.66
N HIS A 376 -5.83 1.00 5.37
CA HIS A 376 -6.06 2.41 5.65
C HIS A 376 -7.28 2.91 4.87
N CYS A 377 -7.33 2.62 3.57
CA CYS A 377 -8.42 3.00 2.70
C CYS A 377 -9.77 2.43 3.17
N ALA A 378 -9.79 1.18 3.62
CA ALA A 378 -10.99 0.54 4.15
C ALA A 378 -11.58 1.29 5.35
N VAL A 379 -10.73 1.71 6.30
CA VAL A 379 -11.14 2.47 7.49
C VAL A 379 -11.64 3.86 7.11
N GLN A 380 -11.02 4.49 6.12
CA GLN A 380 -11.45 5.79 5.61
C GLN A 380 -12.80 5.68 4.90
N ALA A 381 -12.92 4.75 3.94
CA ALA A 381 -14.10 4.55 3.12
C ALA A 381 -15.31 4.08 3.93
N GLN A 382 -15.11 3.38 5.05
CA GLN A 382 -16.20 2.96 5.95
C GLN A 382 -17.14 4.09 6.38
N ARG A 383 -16.66 5.33 6.36
CA ARG A 383 -17.39 6.52 6.80
C ARG A 383 -18.42 7.02 5.80
N GLU A 384 -18.19 6.77 4.51
CA GLU A 384 -18.99 7.35 3.44
C GLU A 384 -19.43 6.35 2.36
N CYS A 385 -18.83 5.16 2.31
CA CYS A 385 -19.06 4.14 1.29
C CYS A 385 -19.83 2.93 1.84
N LYS A 386 -20.89 2.52 1.13
CA LYS A 386 -21.62 1.28 1.42
C LYS A 386 -20.85 0.04 0.95
N TRP A 387 -20.25 0.14 -0.24
CA TRP A 387 -19.41 -0.87 -0.88
C TRP A 387 -18.10 -0.24 -1.38
N VAL A 388 -17.03 -1.02 -1.33
CA VAL A 388 -15.70 -0.61 -1.82
C VAL A 388 -15.10 -1.74 -2.64
N GLY A 389 -14.76 -1.46 -3.89
CA GLY A 389 -13.90 -2.31 -4.71
C GLY A 389 -12.44 -2.02 -4.43
N PHE A 390 -11.63 -3.06 -4.21
CA PHE A 390 -10.17 -2.95 -4.14
C PHE A 390 -9.62 -3.55 -5.42
N MET A 391 -9.21 -2.71 -6.37
CA MET A 391 -8.90 -3.13 -7.73
C MET A 391 -7.80 -2.27 -8.35
N ASP A 392 -7.08 -2.87 -9.29
CA ASP A 392 -5.99 -2.20 -10.01
C ASP A 392 -6.55 -1.34 -11.16
N VAL A 393 -5.76 -0.38 -11.65
CA VAL A 393 -6.20 0.57 -12.70
C VAL A 393 -6.33 -0.12 -14.07
N ASP A 394 -5.70 -1.29 -14.24
CA ASP A 394 -5.83 -2.14 -15.43
C ASP A 394 -6.98 -3.16 -15.31
N GLU A 395 -7.90 -3.00 -14.36
CA GLU A 395 -9.03 -3.90 -14.13
C GLU A 395 -10.37 -3.22 -14.41
N PHE A 396 -11.22 -3.89 -15.21
CA PHE A 396 -12.49 -3.35 -15.68
C PHE A 396 -13.63 -4.35 -15.44
N PHE A 397 -14.68 -3.92 -14.76
CA PHE A 397 -15.90 -4.71 -14.64
C PHE A 397 -16.59 -4.82 -16.00
N TYR A 398 -16.99 -6.02 -16.41
CA TYR A 398 -17.86 -6.25 -17.55
C TYR A 398 -19.13 -6.97 -17.07
N LEU A 399 -20.30 -6.42 -17.40
CA LEU A 399 -21.61 -6.83 -16.88
C LEU A 399 -22.54 -7.25 -18.03
N PRO A 400 -22.41 -8.49 -18.57
CA PRO A 400 -23.10 -8.89 -19.79
C PRO A 400 -24.63 -8.89 -19.64
N SER A 401 -25.14 -9.37 -18.51
CA SER A 401 -26.61 -9.49 -18.29
C SER A 401 -27.34 -8.16 -18.17
N THR A 402 -26.63 -7.08 -17.85
CA THR A 402 -27.20 -5.76 -17.61
C THR A 402 -26.64 -4.71 -18.58
N SER A 403 -26.06 -5.15 -19.71
CA SER A 403 -25.48 -4.24 -20.71
C SER A 403 -26.49 -3.26 -21.31
N HIS A 404 -27.79 -3.57 -21.21
CA HIS A 404 -28.90 -2.78 -21.75
C HIS A 404 -29.82 -2.18 -20.67
N SER A 405 -29.47 -2.29 -19.37
CA SER A 405 -30.33 -1.78 -18.31
C SER A 405 -30.35 -0.25 -18.27
N GLU A 406 -31.51 0.33 -17.94
CA GLU A 406 -31.59 1.75 -17.60
C GLU A 406 -30.97 2.00 -16.21
N GLY A 407 -30.01 2.92 -16.13
CA GLY A 407 -29.28 3.26 -14.90
C GLY A 407 -27.97 2.49 -14.69
N PRO A 408 -27.24 2.75 -13.57
CA PRO A 408 -25.91 2.21 -13.35
C PRO A 408 -25.94 0.71 -13.00
N PRO A 409 -25.44 -0.18 -13.87
CA PRO A 409 -25.67 -1.62 -13.75
C PRO A 409 -25.05 -2.26 -12.50
N LEU A 410 -23.88 -1.78 -12.05
CA LEU A 410 -23.23 -2.33 -10.85
C LEU A 410 -24.03 -2.04 -9.58
N ILE A 411 -24.72 -0.90 -9.54
CA ILE A 411 -25.52 -0.48 -8.38
C ILE A 411 -26.74 -1.37 -8.18
N GLY A 412 -27.39 -1.81 -9.26
CA GLY A 412 -28.49 -2.77 -9.21
C GLY A 412 -28.04 -4.06 -8.51
N ILE A 413 -26.96 -4.67 -9.03
CA ILE A 413 -26.37 -5.89 -8.49
C ILE A 413 -26.03 -5.75 -7.00
N LEU A 414 -25.42 -4.63 -6.60
CA LEU A 414 -24.98 -4.39 -5.22
C LEU A 414 -26.11 -4.05 -4.24
N ASN A 415 -27.25 -3.56 -4.73
CA ASN A 415 -28.42 -3.24 -3.91
C ASN A 415 -29.29 -4.45 -3.61
N GLU A 416 -29.30 -5.44 -4.49
CA GLU A 416 -30.01 -6.72 -4.29
C GLU A 416 -29.34 -7.61 -3.23
N GLN A 417 -28.09 -7.33 -2.88
CA GLN A 417 -27.35 -8.12 -1.91
C GLN A 417 -27.94 -7.99 -0.50
N ALA A 418 -28.12 -9.14 0.14
CA ALA A 418 -28.60 -9.23 1.51
C ALA A 418 -27.65 -8.50 2.51
N LYS A 419 -28.13 -8.29 3.73
CA LYS A 419 -27.42 -7.48 4.74
C LYS A 419 -26.19 -8.20 5.29
N GLU A 420 -26.26 -9.52 5.36
CA GLU A 420 -25.23 -10.47 5.78
C GLU A 420 -24.14 -10.67 4.72
N VAL A 421 -24.38 -10.29 3.45
CA VAL A 421 -23.35 -10.34 2.41
C VAL A 421 -22.35 -9.20 2.67
N GLY A 422 -21.15 -9.58 3.11
CA GLY A 422 -20.04 -8.68 3.37
C GLY A 422 -19.08 -8.54 2.19
N GLU A 423 -19.09 -9.50 1.26
CA GLU A 423 -18.19 -9.56 0.11
C GLU A 423 -18.93 -10.12 -1.12
N VAL A 424 -18.74 -9.47 -2.26
CA VAL A 424 -19.21 -9.92 -3.58
C VAL A 424 -17.99 -10.20 -4.41
N ARG A 425 -17.89 -11.41 -4.96
CA ARG A 425 -16.73 -11.90 -5.70
C ARG A 425 -17.04 -12.05 -7.17
N THR A 426 -16.10 -11.64 -8.01
CA THR A 426 -16.22 -11.73 -9.47
C THR A 426 -15.02 -12.46 -10.05
N SER A 427 -15.26 -13.35 -11.01
CA SER A 427 -14.17 -14.00 -11.74
C SER A 427 -13.37 -12.98 -12.54
N CYS A 428 -12.04 -13.16 -12.58
CA CYS A 428 -11.12 -12.29 -13.29
C CYS A 428 -10.47 -13.03 -14.46
N HIS A 429 -10.31 -12.37 -15.60
CA HIS A 429 -9.64 -12.91 -16.77
C HIS A 429 -8.49 -12.00 -17.21
N SER A 430 -7.30 -12.56 -17.42
CA SER A 430 -6.14 -11.80 -17.90
C SER A 430 -6.12 -11.64 -19.41
N PHE A 431 -6.09 -10.39 -19.86
CA PHE A 431 -5.96 -10.01 -21.26
C PHE A 431 -4.49 -9.82 -21.65
N GLY A 432 -4.21 -10.17 -22.91
CA GLY A 432 -2.93 -10.03 -23.58
C GLY A 432 -2.87 -8.89 -24.59
N PRO A 433 -1.71 -8.68 -25.24
CA PRO A 433 -1.51 -7.53 -26.13
C PRO A 433 -2.38 -7.58 -27.39
N SER A 434 -3.02 -8.71 -27.69
CA SER A 434 -3.99 -8.83 -28.80
C SER A 434 -3.41 -8.45 -30.17
N GLY A 435 -2.12 -8.78 -30.40
CA GLY A 435 -1.40 -8.45 -31.63
C GLY A 435 -0.78 -7.04 -31.64
N HIS A 436 -1.04 -6.20 -30.64
CA HIS A 436 -0.52 -4.85 -30.58
C HIS A 436 0.95 -4.80 -30.13
N ARG A 437 1.73 -3.94 -30.80
CA ARG A 437 3.10 -3.57 -30.42
C ARG A 437 3.20 -2.22 -29.71
N ARG A 438 2.15 -1.40 -29.79
CA ARG A 438 2.04 -0.10 -29.14
C ARG A 438 0.73 -0.02 -28.37
N ALA A 439 0.69 0.83 -27.35
CA ALA A 439 -0.53 1.06 -26.57
C ALA A 439 -1.67 1.49 -27.51
N PRO A 440 -2.86 0.86 -27.43
CA PRO A 440 -3.99 1.25 -28.26
C PRO A 440 -4.44 2.68 -27.95
N SER A 441 -4.60 3.52 -28.98
CA SER A 441 -4.99 4.93 -28.79
C SER A 441 -6.39 5.09 -28.19
N LYS A 442 -7.29 4.14 -28.47
CA LYS A 442 -8.67 4.11 -27.96
C LYS A 442 -8.81 3.57 -26.54
N GLY A 443 -7.71 3.22 -25.88
CA GLY A 443 -7.70 2.64 -24.55
C GLY A 443 -7.66 1.11 -24.53
N VAL A 444 -7.46 0.56 -23.33
CA VAL A 444 -7.23 -0.86 -23.09
C VAL A 444 -8.48 -1.69 -23.34
N THR A 445 -9.66 -1.13 -23.06
CA THR A 445 -10.94 -1.85 -23.19
C THR A 445 -11.30 -2.17 -24.62
N VAL A 446 -10.95 -1.27 -25.55
CA VAL A 446 -11.23 -1.43 -26.98
C VAL A 446 -10.08 -2.13 -27.71
N GLY A 447 -8.83 -1.84 -27.33
CA GLY A 447 -7.66 -2.36 -28.03
C GLY A 447 -7.30 -3.80 -27.68
N TYR A 448 -7.45 -4.21 -26.42
CA TYR A 448 -7.10 -5.57 -26.01
C TYR A 448 -8.33 -6.47 -25.95
N THR A 449 -8.41 -7.41 -26.89
CA THR A 449 -9.57 -8.29 -27.11
C THR A 449 -9.23 -9.77 -27.09
N CYS A 450 -8.05 -10.12 -26.60
CA CYS A 450 -7.63 -11.50 -26.47
C CYS A 450 -7.12 -11.78 -25.07
N ARG A 451 -7.44 -12.96 -24.54
CA ARG A 451 -7.15 -13.33 -23.16
C ARG A 451 -6.76 -14.79 -22.98
N LEU A 452 -6.27 -15.09 -21.78
CA LEU A 452 -6.13 -16.46 -21.32
C LEU A 452 -7.51 -17.12 -21.11
N GLY A 453 -7.60 -18.41 -21.40
CA GLY A 453 -8.83 -19.19 -21.27
C GLY A 453 -9.21 -19.45 -19.81
N SER A 454 -8.22 -19.76 -18.98
CA SER A 454 -8.42 -19.99 -17.55
C SER A 454 -8.57 -18.65 -16.79
N PRO A 455 -9.53 -18.53 -15.87
CA PRO A 455 -9.63 -17.35 -15.02
C PRO A 455 -8.48 -17.29 -14.00
N GLU A 456 -8.17 -16.07 -13.56
CA GLU A 456 -7.33 -15.83 -12.39
C GLU A 456 -8.13 -15.98 -11.09
N ARG A 457 -7.49 -15.66 -9.96
CA ARG A 457 -8.21 -15.48 -8.69
C ARG A 457 -9.28 -14.41 -8.86
N HIS A 458 -10.40 -14.62 -8.18
CA HIS A 458 -11.49 -13.66 -8.16
C HIS A 458 -11.00 -12.31 -7.60
N LYS A 459 -11.74 -11.23 -7.88
CA LYS A 459 -11.60 -9.96 -7.15
C LYS A 459 -12.86 -9.74 -6.32
N SER A 460 -12.80 -8.81 -5.38
CA SER A 460 -13.91 -8.58 -4.47
C SER A 460 -14.33 -7.13 -4.34
N ILE A 461 -15.63 -6.95 -4.13
CA ILE A 461 -16.25 -5.72 -3.65
C ILE A 461 -16.76 -6.02 -2.24
N VAL A 462 -16.31 -5.25 -1.25
CA VAL A 462 -16.61 -5.52 0.15
C VAL A 462 -17.43 -4.40 0.78
N ARG A 463 -18.22 -4.74 1.80
CA ARG A 463 -18.79 -3.75 2.72
C ARG A 463 -17.74 -3.43 3.78
N PRO A 464 -17.22 -2.19 3.90
CA PRO A 464 -16.19 -1.89 4.90
C PRO A 464 -16.61 -2.21 6.35
N ARG A 465 -17.89 -2.05 6.66
CA ARG A 465 -18.45 -2.42 7.98
C ARG A 465 -18.37 -3.93 8.30
N ALA A 466 -18.32 -4.78 7.28
CA ALA A 466 -18.26 -6.24 7.42
C ALA A 466 -16.83 -6.76 7.65
N LEU A 467 -15.80 -5.93 7.43
CA LEU A 467 -14.41 -6.34 7.55
C LEU A 467 -14.02 -6.62 9.00
N ASP A 468 -13.20 -7.66 9.20
CA ASP A 468 -12.64 -8.02 10.50
C ASP A 468 -11.84 -6.87 11.13
N ARG A 469 -11.85 -6.78 12.46
CA ARG A 469 -11.19 -5.68 13.19
C ARG A 469 -9.67 -5.65 12.98
N ALA A 470 -9.06 -6.79 12.67
CA ALA A 470 -7.64 -6.91 12.36
C ALA A 470 -7.28 -6.43 10.95
N LEU A 471 -8.26 -6.24 10.05
CA LEU A 471 -8.08 -5.77 8.66
C LEU A 471 -7.13 -6.64 7.82
N ILE A 472 -7.03 -7.93 8.14
CA ILE A 472 -6.24 -8.88 7.37
C ILE A 472 -6.75 -8.90 5.94
N ASN A 473 -5.85 -8.71 4.98
CA ASN A 473 -6.17 -8.78 3.58
C ASN A 473 -5.04 -9.40 2.75
N VAL A 474 -5.44 -9.98 1.62
CA VAL A 474 -4.56 -10.48 0.56
C VAL A 474 -4.83 -9.65 -0.69
N VAL A 475 -4.56 -8.34 -0.56
CA VAL A 475 -4.75 -7.30 -1.59
C VAL A 475 -6.23 -7.10 -1.94
N HIS A 476 -6.83 -7.99 -2.74
CA HIS A 476 -8.22 -7.83 -3.21
C HIS A 476 -9.23 -8.62 -2.39
N HIS A 477 -8.82 -9.18 -1.24
CA HIS A 477 -9.68 -9.95 -0.33
C HIS A 477 -9.43 -9.53 1.10
N PHE A 478 -10.49 -9.35 1.87
CA PHE A 478 -10.40 -9.08 3.29
C PHE A 478 -11.05 -10.19 4.10
N HIS A 479 -10.52 -10.46 5.28
CA HIS A 479 -11.22 -11.27 6.26
C HIS A 479 -12.49 -10.54 6.74
N LEU A 480 -13.60 -11.26 6.75
CA LEU A 480 -14.89 -10.77 7.23
C LEU A 480 -15.08 -11.06 8.71
N LYS A 481 -15.85 -10.22 9.38
CA LYS A 481 -16.34 -10.46 10.75
C LYS A 481 -17.25 -11.70 10.78
N PRO A 482 -17.32 -12.40 11.92
CA PRO A 482 -18.32 -13.45 12.12
C PRO A 482 -19.73 -12.97 11.81
N GLY A 483 -20.50 -13.81 11.11
CA GLY A 483 -21.88 -13.52 10.70
C GLY A 483 -22.02 -12.85 9.33
N PHE A 484 -20.92 -12.37 8.73
CA PHE A 484 -20.91 -11.95 7.32
C PHE A 484 -20.43 -13.09 6.42
N VAL A 485 -20.97 -13.13 5.20
CA VAL A 485 -20.64 -14.13 4.18
C VAL A 485 -20.20 -13.46 2.88
N PHE A 486 -19.56 -14.23 2.01
CA PHE A 486 -19.28 -13.84 0.64
C PHE A 486 -20.26 -14.51 -0.32
N VAL A 487 -20.45 -13.91 -1.50
CA VAL A 487 -21.18 -14.51 -2.62
C VAL A 487 -20.34 -14.41 -3.89
N ASP A 488 -20.33 -15.47 -4.70
CA ASP A 488 -19.69 -15.47 -6.01
C ASP A 488 -20.72 -15.15 -7.09
N LEU A 489 -20.46 -14.11 -7.88
CA LEU A 489 -21.32 -13.76 -9.00
C LEU A 489 -21.08 -14.72 -10.17
N PRO A 490 -22.16 -15.20 -10.83
CA PRO A 490 -22.02 -15.95 -12.07
C PRO A 490 -21.33 -15.11 -13.16
N ARG A 491 -20.54 -15.74 -14.02
CA ARG A 491 -19.83 -15.05 -15.11
C ARG A 491 -20.75 -14.31 -16.09
N GLY A 492 -21.98 -14.79 -16.27
CA GLY A 492 -22.98 -14.10 -17.09
C GLY A 492 -23.45 -12.77 -16.48
N VAL A 493 -23.33 -12.61 -15.16
CA VAL A 493 -23.74 -11.41 -14.43
C VAL A 493 -22.60 -10.40 -14.39
N ALA A 494 -21.42 -10.83 -13.94
CA ALA A 494 -20.26 -9.95 -13.81
C ALA A 494 -18.94 -10.72 -13.96
N VAL A 495 -18.01 -10.12 -14.69
CA VAL A 495 -16.59 -10.53 -14.75
C VAL A 495 -15.70 -9.30 -14.62
N ILE A 496 -14.43 -9.51 -14.32
CA ILE A 496 -13.40 -8.48 -14.46
C ILE A 496 -12.46 -8.87 -15.59
N ASN A 497 -12.26 -7.92 -16.51
CA ASN A 497 -11.20 -7.95 -17.50
C ASN A 497 -9.98 -7.28 -16.89
N HIS A 498 -8.92 -8.05 -16.66
CA HIS A 498 -7.66 -7.57 -16.13
C HIS A 498 -6.65 -7.49 -17.27
N TYR A 499 -6.33 -6.27 -17.70
CA TYR A 499 -5.37 -5.97 -18.77
C TYR A 499 -3.93 -6.11 -18.26
N LYS A 500 -3.62 -7.31 -17.76
CA LYS A 500 -2.39 -7.66 -17.05
C LYS A 500 -1.17 -7.62 -17.96
N TYR A 501 -1.30 -8.19 -19.16
CA TYR A 501 -0.22 -8.40 -20.13
C TYR A 501 -0.38 -7.44 -21.30
N GLN A 502 -0.22 -6.15 -21.05
CA GLN A 502 -0.28 -5.11 -22.08
C GLN A 502 0.94 -5.18 -23.02
N VAL A 503 1.02 -4.25 -23.98
CA VAL A 503 2.21 -4.12 -24.84
C VAL A 503 3.50 -3.98 -24.01
N TRP A 504 4.62 -4.43 -24.58
CA TRP A 504 5.88 -4.59 -23.85
C TRP A 504 6.34 -3.31 -23.14
N ASP A 505 6.26 -2.16 -23.82
CA ASP A 505 6.69 -0.88 -23.27
C ASP A 505 5.95 -0.46 -22.00
N VAL A 506 4.70 -0.90 -21.85
CA VAL A 506 3.94 -0.73 -20.61
C VAL A 506 4.29 -1.84 -19.62
N PHE A 507 4.29 -3.09 -20.06
CA PHE A 507 4.47 -4.25 -19.19
C PHE A 507 5.83 -4.25 -18.48
N LYS A 508 6.90 -3.82 -19.15
CA LYS A 508 8.26 -3.77 -18.60
C LYS A 508 8.37 -2.90 -17.35
N ALA A 509 7.49 -1.92 -17.17
CA ALA A 509 7.43 -1.10 -15.96
C ALA A 509 7.26 -1.96 -14.68
N LYS A 510 6.54 -3.09 -14.78
CA LYS A 510 6.30 -4.01 -13.67
C LYS A 510 7.59 -4.68 -13.14
N PHE A 511 8.70 -4.68 -13.92
CA PHE A 511 10.00 -5.21 -13.48
C PHE A 511 10.71 -4.28 -12.50
N TYR A 512 10.55 -2.96 -12.66
CA TYR A 512 11.28 -1.98 -11.86
C TYR A 512 10.67 -1.75 -10.48
N ARG A 513 9.34 -1.89 -10.36
CA ARG A 513 8.66 -1.63 -9.09
C ARG A 513 7.37 -2.42 -8.92
N ARG A 514 7.19 -2.96 -7.71
CA ARG A 514 5.95 -3.57 -7.23
C ARG A 514 5.50 -2.88 -5.94
N VAL A 515 4.20 -2.65 -5.82
CA VAL A 515 3.61 -2.03 -4.62
C VAL A 515 3.21 -3.03 -3.54
N ALA A 516 2.90 -4.28 -3.93
CA ALA A 516 2.47 -5.36 -3.05
C ALA A 516 3.56 -5.78 -2.03
N THR A 517 3.15 -6.06 -0.78
CA THR A 517 4.10 -6.34 0.31
C THR A 517 4.81 -7.68 0.14
N TYR A 518 4.07 -8.72 -0.28
CA TYR A 518 4.56 -10.11 -0.27
C TYR A 518 4.95 -10.64 -1.66
N VAL A 519 4.84 -9.82 -2.70
CA VAL A 519 5.27 -10.18 -4.05
C VAL A 519 6.79 -10.04 -4.15
N ALA A 520 7.43 -11.07 -4.68
CA ALA A 520 8.86 -11.11 -4.88
C ALA A 520 9.33 -10.01 -5.84
N ASP A 521 10.57 -9.56 -5.66
CA ASP A 521 11.23 -8.76 -6.68
C ASP A 521 11.44 -9.60 -7.95
N TRP A 522 11.30 -9.01 -9.13
CA TRP A 522 11.52 -9.73 -10.38
C TRP A 522 12.97 -10.14 -10.59
N HIS A 523 13.91 -9.45 -9.93
CA HIS A 523 15.32 -9.82 -9.93
C HIS A 523 15.64 -11.03 -9.04
N ASP A 524 14.69 -11.49 -8.22
CA ASP A 524 14.85 -12.68 -7.38
C ASP A 524 14.70 -13.97 -8.21
N LYS A 525 15.79 -14.73 -8.30
CA LYS A 525 15.86 -16.01 -9.02
C LYS A 525 15.11 -17.14 -8.31
N GLU A 526 14.96 -17.08 -6.97
CA GLU A 526 14.38 -18.17 -6.19
C GLU A 526 12.87 -18.31 -6.40
N ARG A 527 12.22 -17.30 -7.00
CA ARG A 527 10.77 -17.23 -7.18
C ARG A 527 10.32 -17.07 -8.63
N GLU A 528 11.17 -17.46 -9.59
CA GLU A 528 10.86 -17.45 -11.03
C GLU A 528 9.57 -18.19 -11.39
N GLY A 529 9.27 -19.30 -10.70
CA GLY A 529 8.05 -20.10 -10.93
C GLY A 529 6.77 -19.57 -10.26
N SER A 530 6.79 -18.40 -9.61
CA SER A 530 5.60 -17.87 -8.93
C SER A 530 4.49 -17.51 -9.94
N LYS A 531 3.22 -17.71 -9.55
CA LYS A 531 2.05 -17.23 -10.30
C LYS A 531 1.98 -15.69 -10.41
N ASP A 532 2.75 -14.99 -9.58
CA ASP A 532 2.86 -13.53 -9.60
C ASP A 532 3.79 -13.03 -10.73
N ARG A 533 4.56 -13.95 -11.35
CA ARG A 533 5.41 -13.67 -12.50
C ARG A 533 4.70 -14.03 -13.80
N ALA A 534 5.12 -13.38 -14.88
CA ALA A 534 4.65 -13.70 -16.20
C ALA A 534 5.30 -15.00 -16.66
N PRO A 535 4.51 -15.99 -17.12
CA PRO A 535 5.05 -17.25 -17.60
C PRO A 535 6.09 -17.04 -18.70
N GLY A 536 7.23 -17.72 -18.60
CA GLY A 536 8.29 -17.69 -19.62
C GLY A 536 9.19 -16.45 -19.60
N LEU A 537 9.03 -15.53 -18.63
CA LEU A 537 9.90 -14.37 -18.45
C LEU A 537 10.90 -14.59 -17.30
N GLY A 538 12.19 -14.37 -17.60
CA GLY A 538 13.29 -14.40 -16.63
C GLY A 538 13.34 -13.16 -15.74
N THR A 539 14.51 -12.89 -15.16
CA THR A 539 14.74 -11.79 -14.20
C THR A 539 15.10 -10.45 -14.85
N GLU A 540 15.06 -10.38 -16.17
CA GLU A 540 15.48 -9.21 -16.95
C GLU A 540 14.34 -8.70 -17.83
N ALA A 541 14.30 -7.38 -18.01
CA ALA A 541 13.33 -6.70 -18.85
C ALA A 541 13.74 -6.77 -20.34
N VAL A 542 13.73 -7.98 -20.91
CA VAL A 542 13.96 -8.22 -22.35
C VAL A 542 12.67 -8.63 -23.04
N GLU A 543 12.31 -7.95 -24.13
CA GLU A 543 11.07 -8.24 -24.89
C GLU A 543 11.14 -9.62 -25.56
N PRO A 544 10.18 -10.52 -25.29
CA PRO A 544 10.07 -11.77 -26.04
C PRO A 544 9.70 -11.51 -27.51
N PRO A 545 10.32 -12.20 -28.49
CA PRO A 545 10.08 -11.96 -29.92
C PRO A 545 8.61 -12.01 -30.38
N ASN A 546 7.79 -12.81 -29.71
CA ASN A 546 6.37 -12.99 -30.00
C ASN A 546 5.44 -12.37 -28.94
N TRP A 547 5.91 -11.44 -28.10
CA TRP A 547 5.14 -10.86 -27.00
C TRP A 547 3.75 -10.39 -27.43
N ALA A 548 3.68 -9.67 -28.56
CA ALA A 548 2.42 -9.15 -29.09
C ALA A 548 1.36 -10.24 -29.36
N GLN A 549 1.76 -11.49 -29.61
CA GLN A 549 0.87 -12.62 -29.86
C GLN A 549 0.64 -13.51 -28.63
N GLN A 550 1.30 -13.24 -27.49
CA GLN A 550 1.16 -14.04 -26.28
C GLN A 550 -0.17 -13.77 -25.55
N PHE A 551 -0.53 -14.70 -24.65
CA PHE A 551 -1.72 -14.62 -23.78
C PHE A 551 -3.05 -14.48 -24.54
N CYS A 552 -3.12 -15.04 -25.74
CA CYS A 552 -4.24 -14.92 -26.66
C CYS A 552 -4.84 -16.31 -26.98
N GLU A 553 -5.47 -16.93 -25.99
CA GLU A 553 -6.09 -18.25 -26.12
C GLU A 553 -7.57 -18.15 -26.53
N VAL A 554 -8.24 -17.08 -26.08
CA VAL A 554 -9.66 -16.82 -26.35
C VAL A 554 -9.81 -15.40 -26.88
N LEU A 555 -10.44 -15.27 -28.05
CA LEU A 555 -10.93 -13.99 -28.54
C LEU A 555 -12.15 -13.57 -27.70
N ASP A 556 -12.06 -12.43 -27.05
CA ASP A 556 -13.07 -11.89 -26.15
C ASP A 556 -13.28 -10.39 -26.44
N THR A 557 -14.37 -10.08 -27.14
CA THR A 557 -14.71 -8.73 -27.59
C THR A 557 -15.83 -8.10 -26.77
N GLY A 558 -16.36 -8.81 -25.76
CA GLY A 558 -17.60 -8.40 -25.10
C GLY A 558 -17.55 -7.00 -24.49
N LEU A 559 -16.46 -6.68 -23.79
CA LEU A 559 -16.27 -5.34 -23.22
C LEU A 559 -16.00 -4.28 -24.29
N ARG A 560 -15.23 -4.60 -25.33
CA ARG A 560 -15.02 -3.68 -26.47
C ARG A 560 -16.35 -3.31 -27.11
N ASP A 561 -17.17 -4.30 -27.41
CA ASP A 561 -18.42 -4.10 -28.14
C ASP A 561 -19.42 -3.31 -27.27
N TYR A 562 -19.42 -3.53 -25.94
CA TYR A 562 -20.15 -2.70 -24.98
C TYR A 562 -19.65 -1.25 -24.96
N VAL A 563 -18.34 -1.03 -24.85
CA VAL A 563 -17.74 0.31 -24.82
C VAL A 563 -18.05 1.08 -26.10
N MET A 564 -17.86 0.44 -27.26
CA MET A 564 -18.13 1.03 -28.56
C MET A 564 -19.61 1.36 -28.76
N GLY A 565 -20.51 0.53 -28.24
CA GLY A 565 -21.96 0.78 -28.33
C GLY A 565 -22.48 1.85 -27.36
N ARG A 566 -21.80 2.05 -26.22
CA ARG A 566 -22.31 2.90 -25.12
C ARG A 566 -21.61 4.26 -25.01
N PHE A 567 -20.32 4.34 -25.30
CA PHE A 567 -19.49 5.52 -25.05
C PHE A 567 -19.06 6.25 -26.33
N MET A 568 -19.02 5.56 -27.46
CA MET A 568 -18.53 6.17 -28.70
C MET A 568 -19.52 7.23 -29.17
N ASP A 569 -19.02 8.45 -29.35
CA ASP A 569 -19.80 9.55 -29.91
C ASP A 569 -20.17 9.27 -31.37
N THR A 570 -21.43 9.49 -31.72
CA THR A 570 -21.95 9.11 -33.04
C THR A 570 -21.43 9.96 -34.18
N GLU A 571 -21.05 11.22 -33.90
CA GLU A 571 -20.60 12.19 -34.89
C GLU A 571 -19.08 12.11 -35.09
N THR A 572 -18.33 12.24 -33.99
CA THR A 572 -16.86 12.30 -33.98
C THR A 572 -16.21 10.93 -34.04
N ARG A 573 -16.93 9.86 -33.65
CA ARG A 573 -16.40 8.48 -33.53
C ARG A 573 -15.26 8.33 -32.51
N LEU A 574 -15.18 9.28 -31.57
CA LEU A 574 -14.24 9.29 -30.46
C LEU A 574 -14.90 8.78 -29.18
N LEU A 575 -14.08 8.21 -28.30
CA LEU A 575 -14.46 7.87 -26.94
C LEU A 575 -14.18 9.07 -26.02
N PRO A 576 -14.88 9.21 -24.88
CA PRO A 576 -14.77 10.38 -24.02
C PRO A 576 -13.38 10.61 -23.40
N TRP A 577 -12.51 9.59 -23.42
CA TRP A 577 -11.15 9.63 -22.87
C TRP A 577 -10.05 9.80 -23.91
N GLU A 578 -10.40 9.82 -25.21
CA GLU A 578 -9.49 10.25 -26.30
C GLU A 578 -9.33 11.78 -26.26
#